data_AF-A0A1S1NHW5-F1
#
_entry.id   AF-A0A1S1NHW5-F1
#
_cell.length_a   1.000
_cell.length_b   1.000
_cell.length_c   1.000
_cell.angle_alpha   90.00
_cell.angle_beta   90.00
_cell.angle_gamma   90.00
#
_symmetry.space_group_name_H-M   'P 1'
#
loop_
_entity.id
_entity.type
_entity.pdbx_description
1 polymer ?
#
loop_
_entity_poly.entity_id
_entity_poly.type
_entity_poly.pdbx_seq_one_letter_code
_entity_poly.pdbx_strand_id
1 'polypeptide(L)'
;MSIRVSLWPWWARFLVLACLCAAGLSLLAAFGSVGGSWSQAAPGIGLVSLAVGAVGAAASQRSHRAYTEAVDGVSAADRSAALTAILRGPLPTTPAVRAATTRVGKVYLDTAERSWSMIVVTAPILVLLFAVVAVAEVQAGEPTAAAPYGVLALLIAAGTAWSWYMPRQVRRRLDLLL
;
A
#
# COMPACT_ATOMS: atom_id res chain seq x y z
N MET A 1 2.24 -0.46 -1.45
CA MET A 1 3.12 -1.24 -0.56
C MET A 1 4.56 -1.14 -1.04
N SER A 2 5.54 -0.97 -0.14
CA SER A 2 6.96 -0.99 -0.49
C SER A 2 7.45 -2.43 -0.65
N ILE A 3 8.43 -2.66 -1.53
CA ILE A 3 9.01 -3.99 -1.83
C ILE A 3 9.46 -4.72 -0.56
N ARG A 4 9.93 -3.96 0.44
CA ARG A 4 10.37 -4.48 1.74
C ARG A 4 9.24 -5.10 2.56
N VAL A 5 8.05 -4.49 2.55
CA VAL A 5 6.88 -5.00 3.29
C VAL A 5 6.33 -6.27 2.61
N SER A 6 6.48 -6.39 1.29
CA SER A 6 6.08 -7.62 0.58
C SER A 6 6.94 -8.83 0.95
N LEU A 7 8.16 -8.63 1.48
CA LEU A 7 9.01 -9.71 1.98
C LEU A 7 8.69 -10.13 3.42
N TRP A 8 7.83 -9.38 4.13
CA TRP A 8 7.48 -9.70 5.50
C TRP A 8 6.59 -10.94 5.59
N PRO A 9 6.67 -11.70 6.70
CA PRO A 9 5.79 -12.82 6.95
C PRO A 9 4.33 -12.38 6.94
N TRP A 10 3.44 -13.31 6.60
CA TRP A 10 2.03 -13.02 6.36
C TRP A 10 1.34 -12.32 7.55
N TRP A 11 1.69 -12.73 8.78
CA TRP A 11 1.13 -12.15 10.02
C TRP A 11 1.49 -10.67 10.18
N ALA A 12 2.69 -10.25 9.77
CA ALA A 12 3.12 -8.86 9.86
C ALA A 12 2.38 -7.99 8.85
N ARG A 13 2.17 -8.50 7.62
CA ARG A 13 1.36 -7.82 6.60
C ARG A 13 -0.09 -7.67 7.03
N PHE A 14 -0.66 -8.73 7.62
CA PHE A 14 -1.99 -8.73 8.22
C PHE A 14 -2.12 -7.64 9.29
N LEU A 15 -1.22 -7.62 10.27
CA LEU A 15 -1.27 -6.64 11.37
C LEU A 15 -1.16 -5.21 10.87
N VAL A 16 -0.25 -4.93 9.93
CA VAL A 16 -0.09 -3.58 9.37
C VAL A 16 -1.37 -3.12 8.67
N LEU A 17 -1.98 -3.98 7.85
CA LEU A 17 -3.22 -3.65 7.14
C LEU A 17 -4.41 -3.50 8.09
N ALA A 18 -4.52 -4.38 9.08
CA ALA A 18 -5.56 -4.29 10.11
C ALA A 18 -5.43 -3.01 10.92
N CYS A 19 -4.21 -2.65 11.38
CA CYS A 19 -3.98 -1.43 12.13
C CYS A 19 -4.25 -0.17 11.30
N LEU A 20 -3.87 -0.15 10.01
CA LEU A 20 -4.17 0.97 9.12
C LEU A 20 -5.69 1.15 8.92
N CYS A 21 -6.41 0.05 8.72
CA CYS A 21 -7.87 0.08 8.60
C CYS A 21 -8.53 0.54 9.91
N ALA A 22 -8.08 0.00 11.04
CA ALA A 22 -8.58 0.38 12.37
C ALA A 22 -8.34 1.86 12.66
N ALA A 23 -7.16 2.38 12.35
CA ALA A 23 -6.84 3.80 12.51
C ALA A 23 -7.75 4.70 11.65
N GLY A 24 -7.95 4.34 10.37
CA GLY A 24 -8.83 5.09 9.47
C GLY A 24 -10.29 5.11 9.93
N LEU A 25 -10.82 3.95 10.32
CA LEU A 25 -12.18 3.83 10.82
C LEU A 25 -12.37 4.49 12.21
N SER A 26 -11.36 4.43 13.06
CA SER A 26 -11.37 5.12 14.37
C SER A 26 -11.36 6.63 14.19
N LEU A 27 -10.61 7.14 13.20
CA LEU A 27 -10.62 8.54 12.84
C LEU A 27 -12.02 8.97 12.36
N LEU A 28 -12.67 8.17 11.52
CA LEU A 28 -14.03 8.46 11.10
C LEU A 28 -15.00 8.51 12.30
N ALA A 29 -14.94 7.51 13.18
CA ALA A 29 -15.81 7.47 14.36
C ALA A 29 -15.57 8.62 15.35
N ALA A 30 -14.32 9.04 15.55
CA ALA A 30 -13.96 10.12 16.48
C ALA A 30 -14.51 11.49 16.06
N PHE A 31 -14.71 11.71 14.76
CA PHE A 31 -15.19 12.97 14.20
C PHE A 31 -16.70 12.96 13.91
N GLY A 32 -17.45 12.07 14.55
CA GLY A 32 -18.92 12.11 14.58
C GLY A 32 -19.62 11.43 13.41
N SER A 33 -18.89 10.91 12.43
CA SER A 33 -19.51 10.31 11.23
C SER A 33 -20.18 8.95 11.43
N VAL A 34 -19.92 8.28 12.56
CA VAL A 34 -20.54 7.02 12.92
C VAL A 34 -21.37 7.28 14.16
N GLY A 35 -22.66 7.55 13.97
CA GLY A 35 -23.59 7.81 15.07
C GLY A 35 -23.55 6.69 16.12
N GLY A 36 -23.45 7.05 17.40
CA GLY A 36 -23.40 6.10 18.52
C GLY A 36 -22.25 6.36 19.49
N SER A 37 -22.27 5.71 20.65
CA SER A 37 -21.15 5.78 21.59
C SER A 37 -19.95 4.98 21.07
N TRP A 38 -18.72 5.37 21.44
CA TRP A 38 -17.50 4.63 21.07
C TRP A 38 -17.58 3.13 21.39
N SER A 39 -18.23 2.78 22.50
CA SER A 39 -18.49 1.40 22.92
C SER A 39 -19.33 0.59 21.91
N GLN A 40 -20.18 1.24 21.11
CA GLN A 40 -20.99 0.61 20.06
C GLN A 40 -20.21 0.48 18.74
N ALA A 41 -19.37 1.46 18.41
CA ALA A 41 -18.60 1.47 17.16
C ALA A 41 -17.35 0.57 17.21
N ALA A 42 -16.65 0.51 18.35
CA ALA A 42 -15.36 -0.17 18.47
C ALA A 42 -15.37 -1.66 18.07
N PRO A 43 -16.37 -2.49 18.42
CA PRO A 43 -16.42 -3.89 17.99
C PRO A 43 -16.52 -4.04 16.46
N GLY A 44 -17.34 -3.21 15.81
CA GLY A 44 -17.50 -3.20 14.36
C GLY A 44 -16.22 -2.78 13.65
N ILE A 45 -15.56 -1.72 14.15
CA ILE A 45 -14.26 -1.26 13.65
C ILE A 45 -13.22 -2.38 13.74
N GLY A 46 -13.14 -3.06 14.89
CA GLY A 46 -12.21 -4.17 15.08
C GLY A 46 -12.46 -5.31 14.09
N LEU A 47 -13.71 -5.74 13.93
CA LEU A 47 -14.07 -6.84 13.04
C LEU A 47 -13.79 -6.53 11.56
N VAL A 48 -14.18 -5.34 11.09
CA VAL A 48 -13.90 -4.90 9.72
C VAL A 48 -12.40 -4.80 9.47
N SER A 49 -11.65 -4.25 10.43
CA SER A 49 -10.20 -4.08 10.30
C SER A 49 -9.47 -5.41 10.21
N LEU A 50 -9.87 -6.40 11.01
CA LEU A 50 -9.33 -7.76 10.94
C LEU A 50 -9.68 -8.43 9.61
N ALA A 51 -10.91 -8.28 9.12
CA ALA A 51 -11.32 -8.84 7.83
C ALA A 51 -10.52 -8.22 6.66
N VAL A 52 -10.37 -6.90 6.63
CA VAL A 52 -9.56 -6.19 5.62
C VAL A 52 -8.11 -6.61 5.71
N GLY A 53 -7.55 -6.71 6.92
CA GLY A 53 -6.19 -7.19 7.14
C GLY A 53 -5.99 -8.60 6.59
N ALA A 54 -6.93 -9.52 6.84
CA ALA A 54 -6.85 -10.90 6.40
C ALA A 54 -6.94 -11.01 4.87
N VAL A 55 -7.93 -10.35 4.26
CA VAL A 55 -8.11 -10.33 2.80
C VAL A 55 -6.89 -9.73 2.11
N GLY A 56 -6.35 -8.62 2.60
CA GLY A 56 -5.17 -8.00 2.02
C GLY A 56 -3.89 -8.83 2.20
N ALA A 57 -3.72 -9.51 3.34
CA ALA A 57 -2.62 -10.45 3.54
C ALA A 57 -2.71 -11.65 2.57
N ALA A 58 -3.91 -12.20 2.38
CA ALA A 58 -4.16 -13.28 1.44
C ALA A 58 -3.91 -12.85 -0.02
N ALA A 59 -4.46 -11.69 -0.42
CA ALA A 59 -4.27 -11.14 -1.76
C ALA A 59 -2.79 -10.87 -2.10
N SER A 60 -1.99 -10.47 -1.10
CA SER A 60 -0.55 -10.21 -1.27
C SER A 60 0.33 -11.47 -1.24
N GLN A 61 -0.23 -12.66 -0.96
CA GLN A 61 0.54 -13.89 -0.81
C GLN A 61 1.22 -14.34 -2.11
N ARG A 62 0.59 -14.13 -3.26
CA ARG A 62 1.19 -14.45 -4.56
C ARG A 62 2.41 -13.57 -4.83
N SER A 63 2.30 -12.27 -4.54
CA SER A 63 3.43 -11.34 -4.67
C SER A 63 4.56 -11.71 -3.70
N HIS A 64 4.23 -12.07 -2.46
CA HIS A 64 5.22 -12.52 -1.48
C HIS A 64 6.06 -13.70 -2.01
N ARG A 65 5.41 -14.74 -2.55
CA ARG A 65 6.08 -15.90 -3.15
C ARG A 65 7.02 -15.50 -4.29
N ALA A 66 6.53 -14.68 -5.22
CA ALA A 66 7.33 -14.21 -6.34
C ALA A 66 8.58 -13.41 -5.89
N TYR A 67 8.44 -12.57 -4.85
CA TYR A 67 9.59 -11.86 -4.29
C TYR A 67 10.56 -12.78 -3.56
N THR A 68 10.07 -13.76 -2.80
CA THR A 68 10.94 -14.72 -2.09
C THR A 68 11.73 -15.58 -3.09
N GLU A 69 11.10 -16.02 -4.18
CA GLU A 69 11.77 -16.75 -5.26
C GLU A 69 12.82 -15.89 -5.97
N ALA A 70 12.54 -14.61 -6.21
CA ALA A 70 13.48 -13.70 -6.86
C ALA A 70 14.78 -13.45 -6.07
N VAL A 71 14.71 -13.57 -4.74
CA VAL A 71 15.84 -13.35 -3.81
C VAL A 71 16.36 -14.65 -3.20
N ASP A 72 15.92 -15.80 -3.70
CA ASP A 72 16.39 -17.10 -3.25
C ASP A 72 17.87 -17.30 -3.64
N GLY A 73 18.62 -17.94 -2.75
CA GLY A 73 20.07 -18.12 -2.88
C GLY A 73 20.92 -16.84 -2.82
N VAL A 74 20.32 -15.67 -2.56
CA VAL A 74 21.04 -14.38 -2.41
C VAL A 74 21.32 -14.11 -0.94
N SER A 75 22.56 -13.69 -0.62
CA SER A 75 22.95 -13.32 0.74
C SER A 75 22.08 -12.17 1.30
N ALA A 76 21.94 -12.08 2.62
CA ALA A 76 21.14 -11.02 3.24
C ALA A 76 21.67 -9.61 2.91
N ALA A 77 23.00 -9.47 2.83
CA ALA A 77 23.66 -8.23 2.47
C ALA A 77 23.35 -7.84 1.01
N ASP A 78 23.49 -8.77 0.07
CA ASP A 78 23.22 -8.54 -1.35
C ASP A 78 21.74 -8.25 -1.61
N ARG A 79 20.83 -8.91 -0.87
CA ARG A 79 19.40 -8.63 -0.91
C ARG A 79 19.09 -7.20 -0.49
N SER A 80 19.66 -6.75 0.63
CA SER A 80 19.48 -5.38 1.12
C SER A 80 20.06 -4.35 0.13
N ALA A 81 21.24 -4.65 -0.44
CA ALA A 81 21.87 -3.82 -1.46
C ALA A 81 21.01 -3.73 -2.72
N ALA A 82 20.48 -4.85 -3.23
CA ALA A 82 19.61 -4.89 -4.40
C ALA A 82 18.30 -4.11 -4.19
N LEU A 83 17.66 -4.29 -3.04
CA LEU A 83 16.45 -3.53 -2.67
C LEU A 83 16.73 -2.03 -2.53
N THR A 84 17.91 -1.66 -2.05
CA THR A 84 18.30 -0.25 -1.93
C THR A 84 18.58 0.33 -3.30
N ALA A 85 19.36 -0.36 -4.14
CA ALA A 85 19.70 0.02 -5.51
C ALA A 85 18.46 0.24 -6.38
N ILE A 86 17.44 -0.59 -6.26
CA ILE A 86 16.23 -0.43 -7.09
C ILE A 86 15.37 0.78 -6.68
N LEU A 87 15.40 1.15 -5.40
CA LEU A 87 14.55 2.22 -4.87
C LEU A 87 15.23 3.58 -4.94
N ARG A 88 16.44 3.70 -4.38
CA ARG A 88 17.11 5.00 -4.16
C ARG A 88 18.64 4.95 -4.24
N GLY A 89 19.24 3.78 -4.14
CA GLY A 89 20.70 3.58 -4.06
C GLY A 89 21.44 3.74 -5.39
N PRO A 90 22.78 3.72 -5.33
CA PRO A 90 23.64 3.71 -6.51
C PRO A 90 23.45 2.44 -7.34
N LEU A 91 23.83 2.50 -8.63
CA LEU A 91 23.78 1.33 -9.51
C LEU A 91 24.78 0.27 -9.00
N PRO A 92 24.36 -1.00 -8.84
CA PRO A 92 25.22 -2.06 -8.34
C PRO A 92 26.33 -2.38 -9.34
N THR A 93 27.58 -2.32 -8.88
CA THR A 93 28.77 -2.67 -9.66
C THR A 93 29.00 -4.18 -9.68
N THR A 94 28.66 -4.89 -8.60
CA THR A 94 28.86 -6.33 -8.49
C THR A 94 27.85 -7.13 -9.33
N PRO A 95 28.29 -8.16 -10.06
CA PRO A 95 27.39 -8.95 -10.93
C PRO A 95 26.26 -9.63 -10.16
N ALA A 96 26.53 -10.13 -8.95
CA ALA A 96 25.55 -10.82 -8.11
C ALA A 96 24.41 -9.88 -7.66
N VAL A 97 24.74 -8.68 -7.18
CA VAL A 97 23.73 -7.69 -6.76
C VAL A 97 22.96 -7.16 -7.95
N ARG A 98 23.61 -6.99 -9.11
CA ARG A 98 22.94 -6.59 -10.36
C ARG A 98 21.90 -7.62 -10.80
N ALA A 99 22.27 -8.90 -10.84
CA ALA A 99 21.34 -9.98 -11.19
C ALA A 99 20.14 -10.05 -10.22
N ALA A 100 20.40 -9.95 -8.91
CA ALA A 100 19.33 -9.91 -7.90
C ALA A 100 18.42 -8.70 -8.05
N THR A 101 18.98 -7.52 -8.33
CA THR A 101 18.23 -6.27 -8.58
C THR A 101 17.31 -6.43 -9.78
N THR A 102 17.81 -7.00 -10.88
CA THR A 102 17.02 -7.25 -12.09
C THR A 102 15.88 -8.24 -11.85
N ARG A 103 16.11 -9.34 -11.12
CA ARG A 103 15.06 -10.31 -10.77
C ARG A 103 13.95 -9.66 -9.94
N VAL A 104 14.32 -8.96 -8.86
CA VAL A 104 13.35 -8.28 -7.98
C VAL A 104 12.58 -7.19 -8.73
N GLY A 105 13.26 -6.45 -9.60
CA GLY A 105 12.63 -5.41 -10.40
C GLY A 105 11.61 -5.91 -11.40
N LYS A 106 11.91 -7.02 -12.08
CA LYS A 106 10.95 -7.67 -12.99
C LYS A 106 9.69 -8.13 -12.24
N VAL A 107 9.86 -8.78 -11.08
CA VAL A 107 8.72 -9.18 -10.24
C VAL A 107 7.90 -7.98 -9.77
N TYR A 108 8.57 -6.86 -9.44
CA TYR A 108 7.88 -5.62 -9.07
C TYR A 108 7.03 -5.07 -10.21
N LEU A 109 7.58 -4.99 -11.42
CA LEU A 109 6.84 -4.48 -12.58
C LEU A 109 5.66 -5.38 -12.95
N ASP A 110 5.83 -6.71 -12.95
CA ASP A 110 4.75 -7.66 -13.23
C ASP A 110 3.62 -7.56 -12.18
N THR A 111 3.99 -7.46 -10.90
CA THR A 111 3.02 -7.25 -9.81
C THR A 111 2.30 -5.91 -9.95
N ALA A 112 3.03 -4.85 -10.31
CA ALA A 112 2.49 -3.51 -10.48
C ALA A 112 1.52 -3.44 -11.66
N GLU A 113 1.88 -4.00 -12.82
CA GLU A 113 1.01 -4.04 -14.02
C GLU A 113 -0.29 -4.81 -13.74
N ARG A 114 -0.20 -5.92 -13.01
CA ARG A 114 -1.39 -6.70 -12.65
C ARG A 114 -2.32 -5.98 -11.68
N SER A 115 -1.76 -5.27 -10.70
CA SER A 115 -2.55 -4.51 -9.72
C SER A 115 -3.04 -3.17 -10.26
N TRP A 116 -2.42 -2.67 -11.34
CA TRP A 116 -2.75 -1.39 -11.94
C TRP A 116 -4.21 -1.30 -12.39
N SER A 117 -4.74 -2.33 -13.04
CA SER A 117 -6.14 -2.33 -13.49
C SER A 117 -7.13 -2.18 -12.34
N MET A 118 -6.88 -2.89 -11.23
CA MET A 118 -7.71 -2.77 -10.03
C MET A 118 -7.57 -1.38 -9.38
N ILE A 119 -6.34 -0.87 -9.26
CA ILE A 119 -6.06 0.44 -8.63
C ILE A 119 -6.72 1.58 -9.42
N VAL A 120 -6.59 1.58 -10.75
CA VAL A 120 -7.16 2.63 -11.61
C VAL A 120 -8.67 2.67 -11.57
N VAL A 121 -9.34 1.54 -11.31
CA VAL A 121 -10.80 1.49 -11.16
C VAL A 121 -11.22 1.84 -9.74
N THR A 122 -10.63 1.19 -8.74
CA THR A 122 -11.08 1.30 -7.34
C THR A 122 -10.69 2.61 -6.67
N ALA A 123 -9.49 3.13 -6.92
CA ALA A 123 -9.02 4.34 -6.27
C ALA A 123 -9.85 5.59 -6.60
N PRO A 124 -10.18 5.92 -7.86
CA PRO A 124 -10.99 7.10 -8.15
C PRO A 124 -12.42 6.97 -7.60
N ILE A 125 -12.99 5.76 -7.56
CA ILE A 125 -14.30 5.53 -6.93
C ILE A 125 -14.23 5.87 -5.44
N LEU A 126 -13.21 5.38 -4.72
CA LEU A 126 -13.05 5.68 -3.29
C LEU A 126 -12.73 7.15 -3.03
N VAL A 127 -11.88 7.78 -3.86
CA VAL A 127 -11.58 9.22 -3.74
C VAL A 127 -12.84 10.05 -3.97
N LEU A 128 -13.61 9.74 -5.02
CA LEU A 128 -14.87 10.43 -5.33
C LEU A 128 -15.87 10.25 -4.19
N LEU A 129 -16.03 9.03 -3.69
CA LEU A 129 -16.93 8.73 -2.58
C LEU A 129 -16.58 9.58 -1.35
N PHE A 130 -15.33 9.56 -0.90
CA PHE A 130 -14.92 10.32 0.29
C PHE A 130 -14.93 11.83 0.05
N ALA A 131 -14.62 12.30 -1.15
CA ALA A 131 -14.72 13.72 -1.50
C ALA A 131 -16.18 14.22 -1.48
N VAL A 132 -17.11 13.43 -2.02
CA VAL A 132 -18.55 13.75 -2.02
C VAL A 132 -19.07 13.82 -0.59
N VAL A 133 -18.72 12.85 0.26
CA VAL A 133 -19.11 12.87 1.68
C VAL A 133 -18.52 14.09 2.39
N ALA A 134 -17.23 14.40 2.19
CA ALA A 134 -16.61 15.60 2.77
C ALA A 134 -17.35 16.89 2.36
N VAL A 135 -17.74 17.01 1.09
CA VAL A 135 -18.50 18.18 0.60
C VAL A 135 -19.90 18.23 1.21
N ALA A 136 -20.58 17.08 1.35
CA ALA A 136 -21.89 17.00 1.97
C ALA A 136 -21.87 17.45 3.44
N GLU A 137 -20.86 17.03 4.21
CA GLU A 137 -20.68 17.44 5.62
C GLU A 137 -20.42 18.97 5.74
N VAL A 138 -19.62 19.55 4.84
CA VAL A 138 -19.43 21.00 4.80
C VAL A 138 -20.74 21.73 4.49
N GLN A 139 -21.54 21.21 3.54
CA GLN A 139 -22.85 21.79 3.19
C GLN A 139 -23.87 21.64 4.31
N ALA A 140 -23.77 20.58 5.12
CA ALA A 140 -24.58 20.38 6.32
C ALA A 140 -24.20 21.32 7.48
N GLY A 141 -23.11 22.07 7.37
CA GLY A 141 -22.64 23.00 8.40
C GLY A 141 -21.72 22.35 9.44
N GLU A 142 -21.20 21.14 9.18
CA GLU A 142 -20.33 20.38 10.08
C GLU A 142 -18.90 20.24 9.51
N PRO A 143 -18.12 21.33 9.41
CA PRO A 143 -16.80 21.29 8.78
C PRO A 143 -15.78 20.39 9.51
N THR A 144 -15.99 20.15 10.81
CA THR A 144 -15.16 19.21 11.59
C THR A 144 -15.40 17.76 11.22
N ALA A 145 -16.63 17.38 10.85
CA ALA A 145 -16.97 16.04 10.38
C ALA A 145 -16.45 15.77 8.96
N ALA A 146 -16.31 16.83 8.14
CA ALA A 146 -15.75 16.74 6.79
C ALA A 146 -14.24 16.43 6.74
N ALA A 147 -13.48 16.88 7.74
CA ALA A 147 -12.01 16.79 7.77
C ALA A 147 -11.44 15.37 7.55
N PRO A 148 -11.88 14.32 8.28
CA PRO A 148 -11.32 12.98 8.10
C PRO A 148 -11.58 12.41 6.69
N TYR A 149 -12.72 12.73 6.09
CA TYR A 149 -13.06 12.31 4.73
C TYR A 149 -12.16 12.96 3.68
N GLY A 150 -11.92 14.28 3.83
CA GLY A 150 -10.96 14.99 2.98
C GLY A 150 -9.54 14.42 3.10
N VAL A 151 -9.09 14.13 4.32
CA VAL A 151 -7.79 13.50 4.58
C VAL A 151 -7.71 12.11 3.93
N LEU A 152 -8.74 11.27 4.07
CA LEU A 152 -8.77 9.95 3.44
C LEU A 152 -8.72 10.04 1.91
N ALA A 153 -9.51 10.94 1.32
CA ALA A 153 -9.50 11.17 -0.13
C ALA A 153 -8.10 11.57 -0.61
N LEU A 154 -7.43 12.49 0.11
CA LEU A 154 -6.06 12.91 -0.20
C LEU A 154 -5.05 11.78 -0.04
N LEU A 155 -5.14 10.98 1.02
CA LEU A 155 -4.23 9.84 1.26
C LEU A 155 -4.37 8.77 0.18
N ILE A 156 -5.60 8.46 -0.25
CA ILE A 156 -5.84 7.52 -1.34
C ILE A 156 -5.31 8.09 -2.66
N ALA A 157 -5.59 9.37 -2.96
CA ALA A 157 -5.09 10.02 -4.16
C ALA A 157 -3.55 10.05 -4.20
N ALA A 158 -2.91 10.42 -3.08
CA ALA A 158 -1.45 10.41 -2.95
C ALA A 158 -0.88 8.99 -3.09
N GLY A 159 -1.51 7.98 -2.49
CA GLY A 159 -1.13 6.57 -2.61
C GLY A 159 -1.22 6.06 -4.05
N THR A 160 -2.24 6.47 -4.80
CA THR A 160 -2.42 6.15 -6.22
C THR A 160 -1.42 6.88 -7.11
N ALA A 161 -1.17 8.17 -6.84
CA ALA A 161 -0.11 8.91 -7.53
C ALA A 161 1.27 8.26 -7.30
N TRP A 162 1.52 7.80 -6.07
CA TRP A 162 2.75 7.09 -5.73
C TRP A 162 2.85 5.72 -6.42
N SER A 163 1.75 4.96 -6.48
CA SER A 163 1.70 3.66 -7.19
C SER A 163 1.87 3.80 -8.69
N TRP A 164 1.58 4.98 -9.27
CA TRP A 164 1.86 5.30 -10.66
C TRP A 164 3.31 5.74 -10.89
N TYR A 165 3.88 6.50 -9.96
CA TYR A 165 5.26 7.01 -10.06
C TYR A 165 6.30 5.90 -9.89
N MET A 166 6.12 5.02 -8.90
CA MET A 166 7.14 4.02 -8.54
C MET A 166 7.47 3.00 -9.65
N PRO A 167 6.50 2.36 -10.35
CA PRO A 167 6.79 1.45 -11.46
C PRO A 167 7.59 2.11 -12.57
N ARG A 168 7.34 3.39 -12.86
CA ARG A 168 8.13 4.13 -13.85
C ARG A 168 9.55 4.38 -13.39
N GLN A 169 9.72 4.74 -12.12
CA GLN A 169 11.05 4.92 -11.54
C GLN A 169 11.84 3.60 -11.57
N VAL A 170 11.21 2.49 -11.22
CA VAL A 170 11.84 1.15 -11.25
C VAL A 170 12.18 0.74 -12.68
N ARG A 171 11.28 0.94 -13.65
CA ARG A 171 11.54 0.66 -15.07
C ARG A 171 12.77 1.44 -15.58
N ARG A 172 12.79 2.76 -15.37
CA ARG A 172 13.95 3.60 -15.74
C ARG A 172 15.27 3.12 -15.12
N ARG A 173 15.24 2.63 -13.88
CA ARG A 173 16.44 2.10 -13.22
C ARG A 173 16.87 0.75 -13.76
N LEU A 174 15.93 -0.11 -14.15
CA LEU A 174 16.24 -1.39 -14.78
C LEU A 174 16.85 -1.23 -16.17
N ASP A 175 16.37 -0.24 -16.94
CA ASP A 175 16.91 0.07 -18.27
C ASP A 175 18.38 0.52 -18.20
N LEU A 176 18.87 1.02 -17.06
CA LEU A 176 20.28 1.37 -16.83
C LEU A 176 21.15 0.17 -16.43
N LEU A 177 20.55 -0.98 -16.13
CA LEU A 177 21.24 -2.19 -15.65
C LEU A 177 21.39 -3.27 -16.72
N LEU A 178 20.63 -3.15 -17.82
CA LEU A 178 20.68 -4.01 -19.00
C LEU A 178 21.63 -3.42 -20.05
#